data_AF-A0A7J3MXA1-F1
#
_entry.id   AF-A0A7J3MXA1-F1
#
_cell.length_a   1.000
_cell.length_b   1.000
_cell.length_c   1.000
_cell.angle_alpha   90.00
_cell.angle_beta   90.00
_cell.angle_gamma   90.00
#
_symmetry.space_group_name_H-M   'P 1'
#
loop_
_entity.id
_entity.type
_entity.pdbx_description
1 polymer ?
#
loop_
_entity_poly.entity_id
_entity_poly.type
_entity_poly.pdbx_seq_one_letter_code
_entity_poly.pdbx_strand_id
1 'polypeptide(L)' 'MQQEKQKIRIVNVRKIMGRKNIKNKLYTYEYYTLSLNLYIPKDVVEKYGNEFVVIKDEEKNVISVMPRKVAEAQGVKVG' A
#
# COMPACT_ATOMS: atom_id res chain seq x y z
N MET A 1 32.07 5.00 -2.57
CA MET A 1 30.76 5.67 -2.66
C MET A 1 29.69 4.58 -2.63
N GLN A 2 29.09 4.34 -1.47
CA GLN A 2 28.03 3.34 -1.31
C GLN A 2 26.79 3.87 -2.05
N GLN A 3 26.36 3.18 -3.11
CA GLN A 3 25.09 3.47 -3.75
C GLN A 3 23.98 3.09 -2.77
N GLU A 4 23.16 4.05 -2.37
CA GLU A 4 21.94 3.80 -1.60
C GLU A 4 21.12 2.71 -2.32
N LYS A 5 21.10 1.49 -1.77
CA LYS A 5 20.34 0.35 -2.31
C LYS A 5 18.85 0.51 -1.97
N GLN A 6 18.25 1.61 -2.43
CA GLN A 6 16.80 1.80 -2.35
C GLN A 6 16.14 1.17 -3.56
N LYS A 7 15.26 0.19 -3.33
CA LYS A 7 14.39 -0.37 -4.37
C LYS A 7 13.02 0.27 -4.26
N ILE A 8 12.65 1.04 -5.28
CA ILE A 8 11.39 1.78 -5.35
C ILE A 8 10.51 1.12 -6.42
N ARG A 9 9.23 0.90 -6.11
CA ARG A 9 8.26 0.40 -7.10
C ARG A 9 6.87 0.97 -6.86
N ILE A 10 6.12 1.15 -7.94
CA ILE A 10 4.69 1.44 -7.90
C ILE A 10 3.95 0.13 -7.70
N VAL A 11 2.95 0.16 -6.83
CA VAL A 11 2.04 -0.95 -6.57
C VAL A 11 0.61 -0.43 -6.51
N ASN A 12 -0.31 -1.25 -7.01
CA ASN A 12 -1.73 -0.99 -6.90
C ASN A 12 -2.32 -1.78 -5.74
N VAL A 13 -3.06 -1.09 -4.88
CA VAL A 13 -3.84 -1.71 -3.81
C VAL A 13 -4.97 -2.53 -4.40
N ARG A 14 -5.17 -3.73 -3.85
CA ARG A 14 -6.29 -4.61 -4.18
C ARG A 14 -7.40 -4.45 -3.15
N LYS A 15 -8.61 -4.22 -3.61
CA LYS A 15 -9.83 -4.28 -2.80
C LYS A 15 -10.26 -5.74 -2.66
N ILE A 16 -10.46 -6.19 -1.43
CA ILE A 16 -11.01 -7.51 -1.11
C ILE A 16 -12.31 -7.33 -0.36
N MET A 17 -13.31 -8.10 -0.78
CA MET A 17 -14.62 -8.13 -0.14
C MET A 17 -14.88 -9.53 0.43
N GLY A 18 -14.80 -9.64 1.76
CA GLY A 18 -15.20 -10.83 2.48
C GLY A 18 -16.70 -10.85 2.72
N ARG A 19 -17.34 -12.00 2.60
CA ARG A 19 -18.75 -12.20 2.92
C ARG A 19 -18.88 -13.35 3.91
N LYS A 20 -19.57 -13.14 5.03
CA LYS A 20 -19.81 -14.16 6.05
C LYS A 20 -21.30 -14.23 6.37
N ASN A 21 -21.91 -15.40 6.16
CA ASN A 21 -23.29 -15.64 6.55
C ASN A 21 -23.33 -16.23 7.97
N ILE A 22 -24.06 -15.59 8.88
CA ILE A 22 -24.24 -16.06 10.26
C ILE A 22 -25.73 -15.99 10.57
N LYS A 23 -26.37 -17.16 10.81
CA LYS A 23 -27.79 -17.26 11.21
C LYS A 23 -28.71 -16.41 10.32
N ASN A 24 -28.61 -16.57 8.99
CA ASN A 24 -29.35 -15.81 7.96
C ASN A 24 -29.01 -14.31 7.85
N LYS A 25 -27.97 -13.80 8.53
CA LYS A 25 -27.47 -12.43 8.35
C LYS A 25 -26.16 -12.45 7.55
N LEU A 26 -26.11 -11.69 6.46
CA LEU A 26 -24.92 -11.51 5.64
C LEU A 26 -24.09 -10.34 6.17
N TYR A 27 -22.88 -10.61 6.62
CA TYR A 27 -21.89 -9.61 7.00
C TYR A 27 -20.88 -9.46 5.87
N THR A 28 -20.60 -8.22 5.50
CA THR A 28 -19.62 -7.88 4.47
C THR A 28 -18.47 -7.11 5.09
N TYR A 29 -17.24 -7.50 4.76
CA TYR A 29 -16.03 -6.78 5.18
C TYR A 29 -15.28 -6.33 3.94
N GLU A 30 -14.88 -5.07 3.93
CA GLU A 30 -14.10 -4.46 2.86
C GLU A 30 -12.72 -4.11 3.42
N TYR A 31 -11.67 -4.60 2.77
CA TYR A 31 -10.31 -4.21 3.10
C TYR A 31 -9.46 -4.06 1.85
N TYR A 32 -8.39 -3.30 2.01
CA TYR A 32 -7.47 -2.94 0.95
C TYR A 32 -6.10 -3.52 1.29
N THR A 33 -5.45 -4.19 0.34
CA THR A 33 -4.17 -4.87 0.58
C THR A 33 -3.16 -4.60 -0.52
N LEU A 34 -1.89 -4.53 -0.13
CA LEU A 34 -0.72 -4.59 -1.03
C LEU A 34 -0.09 -5.98 -1.02
N SER A 35 0.89 -6.19 -1.90
CA SER A 35 1.80 -7.35 -1.86
C SER A 35 2.43 -7.49 -0.47
N LEU A 36 2.58 -8.73 0.02
CA LEU A 36 2.97 -9.08 1.40
C LEU A 36 1.88 -8.90 2.47
N ASN A 37 0.59 -8.87 2.08
CA ASN A 37 -0.55 -8.74 2.99
C ASN A 37 -0.47 -7.48 3.87
N LEU A 38 0.08 -6.39 3.33
CA LEU A 38 0.07 -5.10 4.01
C LEU A 38 -1.31 -4.47 3.79
N TYR A 39 -2.07 -4.34 4.87
CA TYR A 39 -3.40 -3.76 4.85
C TYR A 39 -3.31 -2.24 4.85
N ILE A 40 -4.10 -1.62 3.98
CA ILE A 40 -4.21 -0.16 3.87
C ILE A 40 -5.57 0.26 4.44
N PRO A 41 -5.61 1.28 5.31
CA PRO A 41 -6.87 1.84 5.78
C PRO A 41 -7.74 2.38 4.64
N LYS A 42 -9.05 2.14 4.71
CA LYS A 42 -10.01 2.53 3.66
C LYS A 42 -10.01 4.04 3.40
N ASP A 43 -9.96 4.85 4.45
CA ASP A 43 -9.92 6.32 4.39
C ASP A 43 -8.70 6.84 3.64
N VAL A 44 -7.55 6.17 3.78
CA VAL A 44 -6.32 6.50 3.03
C VAL A 44 -6.52 6.23 1.54
N VAL A 45 -7.12 5.10 1.18
CA VAL A 45 -7.39 4.76 -0.23
C VAL A 45 -8.41 5.72 -0.84
N GLU A 46 -9.49 6.05 -0.12
CA GLU A 46 -10.50 7.00 -0.59
C GLU A 46 -9.92 8.40 -0.82
N LYS A 47 -9.00 8.83 0.05
CA LYS A 47 -8.37 10.15 -0.05
C LYS A 47 -7.31 10.25 -1.15
N TYR A 48 -6.45 9.24 -1.29
CA TYR A 48 -5.25 9.35 -2.13
C TYR A 48 -5.31 8.50 -3.41
N GLY A 49 -6.25 7.57 -3.52
CA GLY A 49 -6.38 6.63 -4.63
C GLY A 49 -5.70 5.28 -4.37
N ASN A 50 -5.61 4.45 -5.42
CA ASN A 50 -5.17 3.06 -5.33
C ASN A 50 -3.66 2.86 -5.57
N GLU A 51 -2.95 3.90 -6.02
CA GLU A 51 -1.53 3.84 -6.35
C GLU A 51 -0.65 4.19 -5.15
N PHE A 52 0.24 3.27 -4.80
CA PHE A 52 1.17 3.41 -3.68
C PHE A 52 2.59 3.17 -4.17
N VAL A 53 3.55 3.72 -3.43
CA VAL A 53 4.97 3.50 -3.65
C VAL A 53 5.50 2.69 -2.48
N VAL A 54 6.21 1.60 -2.82
CA VAL A 54 6.96 0.79 -1.84
C VAL A 54 8.43 1.09 -2.01
N ILE A 55 9.06 1.57 -0.95
CA ILE A 55 10.48 1.88 -0.87
C ILE A 55 11.11 0.87 0.09
N LYS A 56 12.00 0.03 -0.43
CA LYS A 56 12.80 -0.89 0.40
C LYS A 56 14.21 -0.33 0.55
N ASP A 57 14.56 0.04 1.77
CA ASP A 57 15.91 0.41 2.17
C ASP A 57 16.61 -0.84 2.74
N GLU A 58 17.52 -1.42 1.97
CA GLU A 58 18.25 -2.64 2.36
C GLU A 58 19.32 -2.38 3.42
N GLU A 59 19.80 -1.15 3.57
CA GLU A 59 20.81 -0.81 4.57
C GLU A 59 20.18 -0.63 5.96
N LYS A 60 19.05 0.07 6.01
CA LYS A 60 18.30 0.29 7.25
C LYS A 60 17.36 -0.86 7.60
N ASN A 61 17.17 -1.82 6.69
CA ASN A 61 16.17 -2.87 6.81
C ASN A 61 14.75 -2.32 7.03
N VAL A 62 14.41 -1.23 6.35
CA VAL A 62 13.11 -0.55 6.46
C VAL A 62 12.33 -0.67 5.14
N ILE A 63 11.05 -1.00 5.24
CA ILE A 63 10.10 -0.91 4.14
C ILE A 63 9.16 0.26 4.44
N SER A 64 9.20 1.27 3.59
CA SER A 64 8.27 2.40 3.64
C SER A 64 7.19 2.25 2.57
N VAL A 65 5.96 2.52 2.95
CA VAL A 65 4.80 2.48 2.06
C VAL A 65 4.03 3.78 2.20
N MET A 66 3.74 4.43 1.08
CA MET A 66 3.00 5.68 1.08
C MET A 66 2.22 5.84 -0.23
N PRO A 67 1.16 6.67 -0.25
CA PRO A 67 0.45 6.96 -1.49
C PRO A 67 1.37 7.63 -2.51
N ARG A 68 1.20 7.31 -3.80
CA ARG A 68 2.05 7.83 -4.88
C ARG A 68 2.11 9.36 -4.91
N LYS A 69 0.96 10.03 -4.75
CA LYS A 69 0.87 11.49 -4.71
C LYS A 69 1.71 12.11 -3.59
N VAL A 70 1.81 11.43 -2.45
CA VAL A 70 2.62 11.88 -1.30
C VAL A 70 4.10 11.69 -1.61
N ALA A 71 4.47 10.56 -2.22
CA ALA A 71 5.84 10.29 -2.63
C ALA A 71 6.34 11.32 -3.66
N GLU A 72 5.51 11.64 -4.66
CA GLU A 72 5.82 12.68 -5.67
C GLU A 72 6.00 14.06 -5.02
N ALA A 73 5.14 14.43 -4.07
CA ALA A 73 5.27 15.68 -3.31
C ALA A 73 6.54 15.74 -2.45
N GLN A 74 7.04 14.59 -2.00
CA GLN A 74 8.30 14.46 -1.25
C GLN A 74 9.54 14.35 -2.18
N GLY A 75 9.35 14.43 -3.50
CA GLY A 75 10.45 14.37 -4.47
C GLY A 75 10.98 12.96 -4.73
N VAL A 76 10.25 11.92 -4.34
CA VAL A 76 10.63 10.52 -4.63
C VAL A 76 10.50 10.29 -6.13
N LYS A 77 11.64 10.09 -6.81
CA LYS A 77 11.66 9.73 -8.24
C LYS A 77 11.29 8.26 -8.39
N VAL A 78 10.05 8.02 -8.80
CA VAL A 78 9.57 6.70 -9.13
C VAL A 78 9.85 6.48 -10.63
N GLY A 79 10.74 5.53 -10.93
CA GLY A 79 11.14 5.19 -12.30
C GLY A 79 10.07 4.46 -13.09
#